data_AF-X0RZP1-F1
#
_entry.id   AF-X0RZP1-F1
#
_cell.length_a   1.000
_cell.length_b   1.000
_cell.length_c   1.000
_cell.angle_alpha   90.00
_cell.angle_beta   90.00
_cell.angle_gamma   90.00
#
_symmetry.space_group_name_H-M   'P 1'
#
loop_
_entity.id
_entity.type
_entity.pdbx_description
1 polymer ?
#
loop_
_entity_poly.entity_id
_entity_poly.type
_entity_poly.pdbx_seq_one_letter_code
_entity_poly.pdbx_strand_id
1 'polypeptide(L)'
;AEPVPAIFIGGGALVVPKTDISGVSEVVSPDHFEVGGAVGTTIAEIGAYAEGVVDLEVEDRDGAIEQVTGHAIDNAVKAGAIRETVEVIDIEEIPFTYMPGKREKIRIRVKGKVLQ
;
A
#
# COMPACT_ATOMS: atom_id res chain seq x y z
N ALA A 1 3.62 23.47 15.23
CA ALA A 1 3.62 22.00 15.19
C ALA A 1 4.66 21.51 16.18
N GLU A 2 4.40 20.43 16.89
CA GLU A 2 5.39 19.83 17.79
C GLU A 2 6.51 19.16 16.98
N PRO A 3 7.78 19.26 17.40
CA PRO A 3 8.89 18.55 16.75
C PRO A 3 8.70 17.03 16.79
N VAL A 4 9.11 16.32 15.74
CA VAL A 4 8.95 14.85 15.61
C VAL A 4 10.28 14.13 15.37
N PRO A 5 10.41 12.84 15.72
CA PRO A 5 11.63 12.07 15.44
C PRO A 5 11.84 11.89 13.94
N ALA A 6 13.09 11.94 13.49
CA ALA A 6 13.49 11.64 12.13
C ALA A 6 14.32 10.35 12.08
N ILE A 7 13.99 9.43 11.16
CA ILE A 7 14.78 8.21 10.93
C ILE A 7 15.65 8.43 9.70
N PHE A 8 16.97 8.31 9.86
CA PHE A 8 17.93 8.48 8.78
C PHE A 8 18.45 7.11 8.31
N ILE A 9 18.26 6.83 7.02
CA ILE A 9 18.75 5.62 6.33
C ILE A 9 19.35 5.97 4.96
N GLY A 10 20.10 5.03 4.38
CA GLY A 10 20.77 5.15 3.09
C GLY A 10 22.08 5.94 3.15
N GLY A 11 22.82 5.96 2.02
CA GLY A 11 24.14 6.62 1.96
C GLY A 11 24.11 8.12 2.23
N GLY A 12 23.00 8.80 1.95
CA GLY A 12 22.84 10.23 2.24
C GLY A 12 22.83 10.57 3.73
N ALA A 13 22.46 9.61 4.59
CA ALA A 13 22.44 9.79 6.04
C ALA A 13 23.83 10.06 6.67
N LEU A 14 24.92 9.79 5.92
CA LEU A 14 26.29 10.01 6.37
C LEU A 14 26.72 11.47 6.33
N VAL A 15 26.10 12.29 5.47
CA VAL A 15 26.56 13.66 5.18
C VAL A 15 25.59 14.74 5.64
N VAL A 16 24.40 14.34 6.10
CA VAL A 16 23.39 15.28 6.63
C VAL A 16 23.67 15.60 8.09
N PRO A 17 23.40 16.85 8.54
CA PRO A 17 23.47 17.21 9.95
C PRO A 17 22.56 16.32 10.80
N LYS A 18 23.01 15.91 11.99
CA LYS A 18 22.22 15.10 12.93
C LYS A 18 21.59 15.92 14.06
N THR A 19 21.93 17.21 14.15
CA THR A 19 21.46 18.14 15.17
C THR A 19 20.96 19.42 14.50
N ASP A 20 20.25 20.25 15.27
CA ASP A 20 19.82 21.60 14.87
C ASP A 20 18.93 21.64 13.62
N ILE A 21 18.17 20.57 13.39
CA ILE A 21 17.19 20.48 12.31
C ILE A 21 15.85 20.99 12.82
N SER A 22 15.37 22.09 12.24
CA SER A 22 14.08 22.67 12.59
C SER A 22 12.95 21.64 12.44
N GLY A 23 12.13 21.51 13.48
CA GLY A 23 11.00 20.57 13.50
C GLY A 23 11.36 19.12 13.81
N VAL A 24 12.63 18.79 14.07
CA VAL A 24 13.08 17.44 14.45
C VAL A 24 13.40 17.39 15.94
N SER A 25 12.79 16.45 16.67
CA SER A 25 13.07 16.24 18.10
C SER A 25 14.38 15.48 18.33
N GLU A 26 14.65 14.50 17.48
CA GLU A 26 15.85 13.66 17.51
C GLU A 26 16.08 13.00 16.15
N VAL A 27 17.32 12.61 15.88
CA VAL A 27 17.67 11.81 14.71
C VAL A 27 18.03 10.40 15.16
N VAL A 28 17.25 9.42 14.69
CA VAL A 28 17.46 8.00 14.91
C VAL A 28 18.17 7.40 13.70
N SER A 29 19.30 6.75 13.92
CA SER A 29 20.03 5.98 12.91
C SER A 29 20.17 4.55 13.40
N PRO A 30 19.36 3.59 12.89
CA PRO A 30 19.48 2.18 13.26
C PRO A 30 20.83 1.59 12.86
N ASP A 31 21.15 0.42 13.41
CA ASP A 31 22.26 -0.39 12.92
C ASP A 31 22.09 -0.68 11.41
N HIS A 32 23.19 -0.64 10.66
CA HIS A 32 23.19 -0.85 9.21
C HIS A 32 22.31 0.13 8.41
N PHE A 33 22.11 1.35 8.91
CA PHE A 33 21.29 2.36 8.23
C PHE A 33 21.72 2.61 6.79
N GLU A 34 23.00 2.43 6.44
CA GLU A 34 23.56 2.62 5.11
C GLU A 34 22.91 1.72 4.04
N VAL A 35 22.38 0.55 4.44
CA VAL A 35 21.69 -0.41 3.57
C VAL A 35 20.19 -0.52 3.88
N GLY A 36 19.63 0.41 4.66
CA GLY A 36 18.22 0.35 5.09
C GLY A 36 17.21 0.19 3.94
N GLY A 37 17.48 0.79 2.78
CA GLY A 37 16.65 0.62 1.58
C GLY A 37 16.66 -0.82 1.05
N ALA A 38 17.82 -1.46 1.00
CA ALA A 38 17.94 -2.85 0.54
C ALA A 38 17.26 -3.81 1.51
N VAL A 39 17.45 -3.60 2.83
CA VAL A 39 16.72 -4.35 3.87
C VAL A 39 15.22 -4.20 3.67
N GLY A 40 14.73 -2.98 3.47
CA GLY A 40 13.32 -2.69 3.18
C GLY A 40 12.78 -3.45 1.97
N THR A 41 13.56 -3.57 0.89
CA THR A 41 13.16 -4.37 -0.28
C THR A 41 13.06 -5.85 0.03
N THR A 42 13.97 -6.41 0.85
CA THR A 42 13.95 -7.86 1.17
C THR A 42 12.78 -8.29 2.05
N ILE A 43 12.23 -7.37 2.85
CA ILE A 43 11.06 -7.63 3.70
C ILE A 43 9.75 -7.18 3.06
N ALA A 44 9.81 -6.56 1.87
CA ALA A 44 8.64 -6.03 1.20
C ALA A 44 7.76 -7.17 0.69
N GLU A 45 6.45 -6.99 0.88
CA GLU A 45 5.42 -7.84 0.29
C GLU A 45 5.02 -7.32 -1.10
N ILE A 46 4.47 -8.20 -1.92
CA ILE A 46 3.96 -7.86 -3.25
C ILE A 46 2.60 -7.20 -3.09
N GLY A 47 2.53 -5.91 -3.40
CA GLY A 47 1.29 -5.15 -3.49
C GLY A 47 0.66 -5.22 -4.88
N ALA A 48 -0.66 -5.33 -4.93
CA ALA A 48 -1.43 -5.21 -6.17
C ALA A 48 -2.79 -4.55 -5.92
N TYR A 49 -3.47 -4.18 -7.00
CA TYR A 49 -4.82 -3.64 -6.92
C TYR A 49 -5.64 -4.02 -8.15
N ALA A 50 -6.96 -3.88 -8.02
CA ALA A 50 -7.90 -3.91 -9.13
C ALA A 50 -8.98 -2.86 -8.89
N GLU A 51 -9.61 -2.42 -9.98
CA GLU A 51 -10.74 -1.48 -9.95
C GLU A 51 -11.89 -2.02 -10.80
N GLY A 52 -13.11 -1.76 -10.37
CA GLY A 52 -14.34 -2.07 -11.11
C GLY A 52 -15.34 -0.92 -10.98
N VAL A 53 -16.06 -0.64 -12.07
CA VAL A 53 -17.23 0.24 -12.02
C VAL A 53 -18.45 -0.66 -11.87
N VAL A 54 -19.26 -0.39 -10.85
CA VAL A 54 -20.41 -1.22 -10.47
C VAL A 54 -21.66 -0.37 -10.42
N ASP A 55 -22.80 -1.01 -10.65
CA ASP A 55 -24.12 -0.37 -10.54
C ASP A 55 -24.90 -1.04 -9.40
N LEU A 56 -24.86 -0.43 -8.20
CA LEU A 56 -25.44 -1.00 -6.98
C LEU A 56 -26.97 -0.98 -6.94
N GLU A 57 -27.64 -0.50 -7.99
CA GLU A 57 -29.08 -0.71 -8.17
C GLU A 57 -29.40 -2.07 -8.81
N VAL A 58 -28.43 -2.67 -9.51
CA VAL A 58 -28.58 -3.91 -10.28
C VAL A 58 -27.73 -5.04 -9.69
N GLU A 59 -26.53 -4.71 -9.21
CA GLU A 59 -25.55 -5.65 -8.70
C GLU A 59 -25.57 -5.69 -7.17
N ASP A 60 -25.37 -6.88 -6.61
CA ASP A 60 -25.14 -7.05 -5.18
C ASP A 60 -23.76 -6.49 -4.80
N ARG A 61 -23.72 -5.65 -3.78
CA ARG A 61 -22.51 -4.96 -3.35
C ARG A 61 -21.41 -5.93 -2.94
N ASP A 62 -21.75 -6.92 -2.13
CA ASP A 62 -20.75 -7.85 -1.57
C ASP A 62 -20.19 -8.75 -2.68
N GLY A 63 -21.04 -9.20 -3.62
CA GLY A 63 -20.60 -9.92 -4.82
C GLY A 63 -19.69 -9.07 -5.72
N ALA A 64 -19.97 -7.78 -5.87
CA ALA A 64 -19.14 -6.88 -6.67
C ALA A 64 -17.77 -6.64 -6.02
N ILE A 65 -17.72 -6.47 -4.70
CA ILE A 65 -16.47 -6.40 -3.93
C ILE A 65 -15.68 -7.70 -4.06
N GLU A 66 -16.33 -8.86 -3.93
CA GLU A 66 -15.69 -10.17 -4.04
C GLU A 66 -15.08 -10.37 -5.44
N GLN A 67 -15.79 -9.96 -6.50
CA GLN A 67 -15.28 -10.02 -7.86
C GLN A 67 -14.02 -9.17 -8.05
N VAL A 68 -14.04 -7.89 -7.64
CA VAL A 68 -12.88 -7.00 -7.76
C VAL A 68 -11.74 -7.48 -6.87
N THR A 69 -12.05 -8.05 -5.71
CA THR A 69 -11.06 -8.67 -4.81
C THR A 69 -10.37 -9.85 -5.50
N GLY A 70 -11.13 -10.72 -6.17
CA GLY A 70 -10.57 -11.82 -6.95
C GLY A 70 -9.58 -11.33 -8.02
N HIS A 71 -9.92 -10.26 -8.74
CA HIS A 71 -9.01 -9.65 -9.72
C HIS A 71 -7.74 -9.07 -9.07
N ALA A 72 -7.86 -8.42 -7.90
CA ALA A 72 -6.71 -7.87 -7.19
C ALA A 72 -5.77 -9.00 -6.70
N ILE A 73 -6.33 -10.10 -6.20
CA ILE A 73 -5.58 -11.31 -5.81
C ILE A 73 -4.86 -11.91 -7.03
N ASP A 74 -5.56 -12.07 -8.16
CA ASP A 74 -4.96 -12.59 -9.38
C ASP A 74 -3.81 -11.71 -9.88
N ASN A 75 -3.94 -10.38 -9.77
CA ASN A 75 -2.87 -9.45 -10.10
C ASN A 75 -1.65 -9.62 -9.17
N ALA A 76 -1.87 -9.80 -7.86
CA ALA A 76 -0.79 -10.07 -6.91
C ALA A 76 -0.07 -11.40 -7.25
N VAL A 77 -0.83 -12.46 -7.53
CA VAL A 77 -0.27 -13.77 -7.88
C VAL A 77 0.52 -13.71 -9.19
N LYS A 78 0.00 -13.01 -10.21
CA LYS A 78 0.73 -12.77 -11.47
C LYS A 78 2.04 -11.99 -11.24
N ALA A 79 2.09 -11.12 -10.24
CA ALA A 79 3.28 -10.39 -9.85
C ALA A 79 4.26 -11.22 -8.99
N GLY A 80 3.90 -12.46 -8.61
CA GLY A 80 4.75 -13.38 -7.85
C GLY A 80 4.34 -13.58 -6.39
N ALA A 81 3.16 -13.12 -5.97
CA ALA A 81 2.68 -13.33 -4.61
C ALA A 81 2.20 -14.78 -4.40
N ILE A 82 2.43 -15.33 -3.20
CA ILE A 82 1.85 -16.61 -2.77
C ILE A 82 0.35 -16.38 -2.49
N ARG A 83 -0.52 -17.04 -3.26
CA ARG A 83 -1.97 -16.81 -3.27
C ARG A 83 -2.60 -16.89 -1.87
N GLU A 84 -2.18 -17.87 -1.08
CA GLU A 84 -2.71 -18.15 0.26
C GLU A 84 -2.30 -17.10 1.30
N THR A 85 -1.35 -16.23 0.96
CA THR A 85 -0.86 -15.16 1.84
C THR A 85 -1.40 -13.79 1.45
N VAL A 86 -2.17 -13.70 0.36
CA VAL A 86 -2.70 -12.43 -0.11
C VAL A 86 -3.84 -11.99 0.81
N GLU A 87 -3.70 -10.79 1.36
CA GLU A 87 -4.71 -10.14 2.21
C GLU A 87 -5.12 -8.78 1.64
N VAL A 88 -6.38 -8.43 1.85
CA VAL A 88 -6.93 -7.11 1.49
C VAL A 88 -6.43 -6.09 2.50
N ILE A 89 -5.81 -5.03 2.00
CA ILE A 89 -5.33 -3.92 2.84
C ILE A 89 -6.25 -2.72 2.83
N ASP A 90 -7.06 -2.59 1.78
CA ASP A 90 -7.92 -1.43 1.60
C ASP A 90 -9.04 -1.72 0.59
N ILE A 91 -10.22 -1.19 0.89
CA ILE A 91 -11.40 -1.21 0.04
C ILE A 91 -11.91 0.22 -0.05
N GLU A 92 -11.92 0.77 -1.25
CA GLU A 92 -12.36 2.13 -1.50
C GLU A 92 -13.56 2.11 -2.46
N GLU A 93 -14.68 2.69 -2.03
CA GLU A 93 -15.90 2.87 -2.82
C GLU A 93 -16.06 4.36 -3.13
N ILE A 94 -16.00 4.71 -4.42
CA ILE A 94 -16.04 6.10 -4.88
C ILE A 94 -17.29 6.31 -5.75
N PRO A 95 -18.31 7.04 -5.27
CA PRO A 95 -19.54 7.24 -6.03
C PRO A 95 -19.34 8.16 -7.23
N PHE A 96 -19.91 7.79 -8.36
CA PHE A 96 -19.99 8.62 -9.56
C PHE A 96 -21.21 9.54 -9.49
N THR A 97 -21.04 10.70 -8.87
CA THR A 97 -22.13 11.68 -8.64
C THR A 97 -22.78 12.25 -9.91
N TYR A 98 -22.16 12.05 -11.07
CA TYR A 98 -22.64 12.54 -12.37
C TYR A 98 -23.28 11.46 -13.23
N MET A 99 -23.28 10.19 -12.79
CA MET A 99 -23.88 9.10 -13.54
C MET A 99 -25.28 8.78 -13.00
N PRO A 100 -26.26 8.46 -13.86
CA PRO A 100 -27.55 7.97 -13.41
C PRO A 100 -27.40 6.61 -12.71
N GLY A 101 -28.21 6.40 -11.66
CA GLY A 101 -28.17 5.20 -10.81
C GLY A 101 -27.22 5.33 -9.61
N LYS A 102 -26.97 4.23 -8.91
CA LYS A 102 -25.98 4.14 -7.82
C LYS A 102 -24.68 3.55 -8.35
N ARG A 103 -24.03 4.29 -9.24
CA ARG A 103 -22.76 3.86 -9.82
C ARG A 103 -21.59 4.26 -8.94
N GLU A 104 -20.73 3.29 -8.67
CA GLU A 104 -19.55 3.48 -7.83
C GLU A 104 -18.34 2.82 -8.49
N LYS A 105 -17.16 3.38 -8.22
CA LYS A 105 -15.89 2.71 -8.50
C LYS A 105 -15.45 2.01 -7.23
N ILE A 106 -15.32 0.69 -7.29
CA ILE A 106 -14.68 -0.10 -6.24
C ILE A 106 -13.21 -0.24 -6.60
N ARG A 107 -12.32 0.12 -5.68
CA ARG A 107 -10.88 -0.17 -5.75
C ARG A 107 -10.50 -1.07 -4.58
N ILE A 108 -9.89 -2.20 -4.88
CA ILE A 108 -9.36 -3.13 -3.89
C ILE A 108 -7.84 -3.10 -3.98
N ARG A 109 -7.17 -2.89 -2.83
CA ARG A 109 -5.72 -3.07 -2.70
C ARG A 109 -5.45 -4.32 -1.87
N VAL A 110 -4.45 -5.09 -2.29
CA VAL A 110 -4.01 -6.30 -1.61
C VAL A 110 -2.50 -6.30 -1.43
N LYS A 111 -2.01 -7.10 -0.48
CA LYS A 111 -0.58 -7.45 -0.37
C LYS A 111 -0.43 -8.94 -0.08
N GLY A 112 0.68 -9.54 -0.51
CA GLY A 112 1.00 -10.94 -0.20
C GLY A 112 2.50 -11.21 -0.20
N LYS A 113 2.91 -12.31 0.41
CA LYS A 113 4.32 -12.69 0.51
C LYS A 113 4.87 -13.07 -0.86
N VAL A 114 6.14 -12.76 -1.10
CA VAL A 114 6.85 -13.14 -2.32
C VAL A 114 7.14 -14.64 -2.35
N LEU A 115 7.02 -15.25 -3.53
CA LEU A 115 7.52 -16.61 -3.77
C LEU A 115 9.05 -16.60 -3.55
N GLN A 116 9.54 -17.32 -2.53
CA GLN A 116 10.98 -17.53 -2.32
C GLN A 116 11.53 -18.64 -3.21
#